data_AF-A0A376FK26-F1
#
_entry.id   AF-A0A376FK26-F1
#
_cell.length_a   1.000
_cell.length_b   1.000
_cell.length_c   1.000
_cell.angle_alpha   90.00
_cell.angle_beta   90.00
_cell.angle_gamma   90.00
#
_symmetry.space_group_name_H-M   'P 1'
#
loop_
_entity.id
_entity.type
_entity.pdbx_description
1 polymer ?
#
loop_
_entity_poly.entity_id
_entity_poly.type
_entity_poly.pdbx_seq_one_letter_code
_entity_poly.pdbx_strand_id
1 'polypeptide(L)'
;MKRSSRRHDGHNLNVQLERAADALRLPDWDAKIANLSGGERRRVALCRLLLEKPDMLLLDEPTNHLDAESVAWLERFLHDFEGTVVAITHDRYFLDNVAGWILELDRGEGIPWEGNYSSWLEQKDQRLAQEASQEAARRKSIEKELEWVRQGAKGRQSKGKARLARFEELNNTEYQKRNETNELFIPPGARLGDKVVEVTNLRKSYGDRLLIDDLTFSVPKGAIVGIIGPNGAGKSTLFRMMSGQEQPDSGSITLG
;
A
#
# COMPACT_ATOMS: atom_id res chain seq x y z
N MET A 1 -47.12 -2.20 17.59
CA MET A 1 -47.01 -3.52 16.94
C MET A 1 -45.60 -3.67 16.36
N LYS A 2 -44.58 -3.91 17.21
CA LYS A 2 -43.16 -4.00 16.83
C LYS A 2 -42.51 -5.08 17.70
N ARG A 3 -42.42 -6.32 17.22
CA ARG A 3 -41.57 -7.38 17.82
C ARG A 3 -41.42 -8.68 16.98
N SER A 4 -41.77 -8.69 15.69
CA SER A 4 -41.78 -9.94 14.91
C SER A 4 -40.66 -10.13 13.86
N SER A 5 -39.82 -9.14 13.52
CA SER A 5 -38.84 -9.34 12.42
C SER A 5 -37.43 -9.80 12.84
N ARG A 6 -37.06 -9.80 14.13
CA ARG A 6 -35.68 -10.10 14.56
C ARG A 6 -35.24 -11.56 14.47
N ARG A 7 -36.15 -12.51 14.23
CA ARG A 7 -35.79 -13.95 14.19
C ARG A 7 -35.34 -14.46 12.82
N HIS A 8 -35.73 -13.81 11.72
CA HIS A 8 -35.28 -14.19 10.38
C HIS A 8 -33.92 -13.57 10.02
N ASP A 9 -33.60 -12.38 10.55
CA ASP A 9 -32.29 -11.73 10.32
C ASP A 9 -31.13 -12.44 11.04
N GLY A 10 -31.37 -13.04 12.22
CA GLY A 10 -30.30 -13.66 13.02
C GLY A 10 -29.61 -14.86 12.35
N HIS A 11 -30.37 -15.68 11.61
CA HIS A 11 -29.80 -16.81 10.86
C HIS A 11 -29.00 -16.35 9.63
N ASN A 12 -29.45 -15.27 8.96
CA ASN A 12 -28.71 -14.67 7.85
C ASN A 12 -27.43 -13.98 8.35
N LEU A 13 -27.50 -13.33 9.50
CA LEU A 13 -26.36 -12.65 10.12
C LEU A 13 -25.25 -13.63 10.51
N ASN A 14 -25.60 -14.78 11.09
CA ASN A 14 -24.61 -15.81 11.44
C ASN A 14 -23.92 -16.39 10.19
N VAL A 15 -24.68 -16.64 9.11
CA VAL A 15 -24.10 -17.14 7.85
C VAL A 15 -23.23 -16.07 7.18
N GLN A 16 -23.62 -14.80 7.24
CA GLN A 16 -22.80 -13.68 6.76
C GLN A 16 -21.52 -13.51 7.59
N LEU A 17 -21.62 -13.66 8.91
CA LEU A 17 -20.50 -13.61 9.84
C LEU A 17 -19.51 -14.74 9.57
N GLU A 18 -19.96 -15.99 9.43
CA GLU A 18 -19.08 -17.12 9.11
C GLU A 18 -18.39 -16.93 7.76
N ARG A 19 -19.14 -16.52 6.72
CA ARG A 19 -18.56 -16.25 5.39
C ARG A 19 -17.53 -15.13 5.41
N ALA A 20 -17.81 -14.04 6.12
CA ALA A 20 -16.88 -12.92 6.26
C ALA A 20 -15.66 -13.31 7.10
N ALA A 21 -15.85 -14.11 8.14
CA ALA A 21 -14.77 -14.61 9.00
C ALA A 21 -13.82 -15.53 8.22
N ASP A 22 -14.36 -16.44 7.43
CA ASP A 22 -13.60 -17.34 6.56
C ASP A 22 -12.86 -16.54 5.48
N ALA A 23 -13.56 -15.61 4.81
CA ALA A 23 -12.97 -14.81 3.74
C ALA A 23 -11.84 -13.90 4.23
N LEU A 24 -11.95 -13.35 5.45
CA LEU A 24 -10.91 -12.53 6.08
C LEU A 24 -9.92 -13.36 6.90
N ARG A 25 -10.03 -14.71 6.89
CA ARG A 25 -9.17 -15.63 7.64
C ARG A 25 -8.96 -15.18 9.08
N LEU A 26 -10.07 -15.03 9.79
CA LEU A 26 -10.08 -14.64 11.19
C LEU A 26 -9.48 -15.77 12.06
N PRO A 27 -8.89 -15.41 13.22
CA PRO A 27 -8.46 -16.40 14.21
C PRO A 27 -9.67 -17.12 14.83
N ASP A 28 -9.41 -18.18 15.58
CA ASP A 28 -10.44 -18.96 16.28
C ASP A 28 -11.36 -18.06 17.11
N TRP A 29 -12.66 -18.41 17.16
CA TRP A 29 -13.68 -17.62 17.86
C TRP A 29 -13.40 -17.43 19.35
N ASP A 30 -12.74 -18.41 19.98
CA ASP A 30 -12.38 -18.38 21.40
C ASP A 30 -11.02 -17.68 21.66
N ALA A 31 -10.33 -17.23 20.60
CA ALA A 31 -9.05 -16.55 20.73
C ALA A 31 -9.22 -15.20 21.42
N LYS A 32 -8.43 -14.96 22.48
CA LYS A 32 -8.42 -13.66 23.18
C LYS A 32 -7.83 -12.58 22.28
N ILE A 33 -8.58 -11.50 22.06
CA ILE A 33 -8.14 -10.33 21.24
C ILE A 33 -6.78 -9.77 21.69
N ALA A 34 -6.49 -9.79 23.00
CA ALA A 34 -5.22 -9.32 23.56
C ALA A 34 -3.99 -10.07 23.00
N ASN A 35 -4.16 -11.32 22.59
CA ASN A 35 -3.08 -12.19 22.11
C ASN A 35 -2.92 -12.14 20.58
N LEU A 36 -3.84 -11.50 19.86
CA LEU A 36 -3.82 -11.42 18.40
C LEU A 36 -2.71 -10.49 17.92
N SER A 37 -2.13 -10.79 16.75
CA SER A 37 -1.22 -9.87 16.05
C SER A 37 -1.96 -8.60 15.60
N GLY A 38 -1.21 -7.54 15.28
CA GLY A 38 -1.79 -6.29 14.76
C GLY A 38 -2.65 -6.50 13.51
N GLY A 39 -2.21 -7.38 12.60
CA GLY A 39 -2.95 -7.75 11.39
C GLY A 39 -4.23 -8.51 11.70
N GLU A 40 -4.18 -9.53 12.58
CA GLU A 40 -5.39 -10.27 12.99
C GLU A 40 -6.42 -9.37 13.67
N ARG A 41 -5.98 -8.47 14.57
CA ARG A 41 -6.88 -7.48 15.18
C ARG A 41 -7.54 -6.58 14.15
N ARG A 42 -6.77 -6.11 13.15
CA ARG A 42 -7.30 -5.29 12.05
C ARG A 42 -8.34 -6.04 11.23
N ARG A 43 -8.12 -7.32 10.90
CA ARG A 43 -9.08 -8.15 10.16
C ARG A 43 -10.37 -8.39 10.96
N VAL A 44 -10.27 -8.66 12.27
CA VAL A 44 -11.44 -8.79 13.16
C VAL A 44 -12.23 -7.48 13.20
N ALA A 45 -11.54 -6.34 13.34
CA ALA A 45 -12.18 -5.02 13.34
C ALA A 45 -12.86 -4.71 12.00
N LEU A 46 -12.22 -5.03 10.88
CA LEU A 46 -12.80 -4.87 9.54
C LEU A 46 -14.05 -5.74 9.40
N CYS A 47 -13.99 -7.03 9.74
CA CYS A 47 -15.14 -7.93 9.68
C CYS A 47 -16.34 -7.38 10.47
N ARG A 48 -16.09 -6.90 11.69
CA ARG A 48 -17.12 -6.28 12.52
C ARG A 48 -17.74 -5.05 11.85
N LEU A 49 -16.91 -4.16 11.31
CA LEU A 49 -17.38 -2.93 10.65
C LEU A 49 -18.25 -3.24 9.43
N LEU A 50 -17.86 -4.22 8.62
CA LEU A 50 -18.62 -4.63 7.43
C LEU A 50 -19.98 -5.24 7.79
N LEU A 51 -20.07 -5.93 8.93
CA LEU A 51 -21.32 -6.51 9.44
C LEU A 51 -22.26 -5.50 10.10
N GLU A 52 -21.73 -4.38 10.61
CA GLU A 52 -22.55 -3.28 11.15
C GLU A 52 -23.36 -2.58 10.05
N LYS A 53 -22.99 -2.74 8.77
CA LYS A 53 -23.64 -2.15 7.58
C LYS A 53 -23.97 -0.66 7.76
N PRO A 54 -22.96 0.20 8.03
CA PRO A 54 -23.18 1.64 8.10
C PRO A 54 -23.54 2.20 6.72
N ASP A 55 -24.13 3.40 6.65
CA ASP A 55 -24.41 4.07 5.36
C ASP A 55 -23.13 4.61 4.69
N MET A 56 -22.06 4.80 5.47
CA MET A 56 -20.77 5.31 5.01
C MET A 56 -19.61 4.56 5.70
N LEU A 57 -18.62 4.14 4.90
CA LEU A 57 -17.40 3.51 5.35
C LEU A 57 -16.19 4.43 5.14
N LEU A 58 -15.41 4.62 6.19
CA LEU A 58 -14.11 5.29 6.15
C LEU A 58 -13.03 4.25 6.46
N LEU A 59 -12.19 3.95 5.48
CA LEU A 59 -11.20 2.89 5.57
C LEU A 59 -9.79 3.44 5.37
N ASP A 60 -8.89 3.15 6.30
CA ASP A 60 -7.48 3.56 6.22
C ASP A 60 -6.60 2.33 5.99
N GLU A 61 -6.03 2.23 4.78
CA GLU A 61 -5.21 1.12 4.28
C GLU A 61 -5.84 -0.27 4.55
N PRO A 62 -7.05 -0.54 4.02
CA PRO A 62 -7.80 -1.75 4.35
C PRO A 62 -7.23 -3.02 3.72
N THR A 63 -6.45 -2.89 2.65
CA THR A 63 -5.75 -4.01 1.98
C THR A 63 -4.48 -4.44 2.72
N ASN A 64 -3.98 -3.62 3.65
CA ASN A 64 -2.76 -3.94 4.37
C ASN A 64 -2.97 -5.12 5.33
N HIS A 65 -1.99 -6.03 5.38
CA HIS A 65 -2.04 -7.28 6.15
C HIS A 65 -3.15 -8.26 5.71
N LEU A 66 -3.72 -8.08 4.53
CA LEU A 66 -4.56 -9.06 3.85
C LEU A 66 -3.71 -9.88 2.86
N ASP A 67 -4.12 -11.12 2.62
CA ASP A 67 -3.58 -11.89 1.49
C ASP A 67 -4.43 -11.66 0.24
N ALA A 68 -3.93 -12.12 -0.92
CA ALA A 68 -4.56 -11.84 -2.21
C ALA A 68 -6.03 -12.30 -2.28
N GLU A 69 -6.38 -13.42 -1.66
CA GLU A 69 -7.77 -13.91 -1.62
C GLU A 69 -8.66 -13.00 -0.75
N SER A 70 -8.15 -12.59 0.42
CA SER A 70 -8.86 -11.67 1.31
C SER A 70 -9.05 -10.29 0.67
N VAL A 71 -8.05 -9.79 -0.06
CA VAL A 71 -8.14 -8.54 -0.83
C VAL A 71 -9.20 -8.65 -1.92
N ALA A 72 -9.16 -9.72 -2.73
CA ALA A 72 -10.15 -9.93 -3.80
C ALA A 72 -11.58 -10.06 -3.26
N TRP A 73 -11.77 -10.66 -2.08
CA TRP A 73 -13.07 -10.69 -1.42
C TRP A 73 -13.51 -9.30 -0.95
N LEU A 74 -12.59 -8.54 -0.35
CA LEU A 74 -12.87 -7.17 0.10
C LEU A 74 -13.24 -6.25 -1.07
N GLU A 75 -12.52 -6.36 -2.18
CA GLU A 75 -12.83 -5.61 -3.41
C GLU A 75 -14.26 -5.87 -3.88
N ARG A 76 -14.66 -7.14 -3.97
CA ARG A 76 -16.04 -7.51 -4.34
C ARG A 76 -17.06 -6.97 -3.34
N PHE A 77 -16.78 -7.10 -2.05
CA PHE A 77 -17.69 -6.62 -1.01
C PHE A 77 -17.91 -5.11 -1.11
N LEU A 78 -16.84 -4.33 -1.30
CA LEU A 78 -16.93 -2.87 -1.38
C LEU A 78 -17.49 -2.39 -2.71
N HIS A 79 -17.27 -3.14 -3.79
CA HIS A 79 -17.91 -2.88 -5.08
C HIS A 79 -19.44 -3.05 -5.01
N ASP A 80 -19.91 -4.09 -4.31
CA ASP A 80 -21.35 -4.38 -4.17
C ASP A 80 -22.00 -3.63 -3.00
N PHE A 81 -21.24 -2.80 -2.28
CA PHE A 81 -21.72 -2.06 -1.13
C PHE A 81 -22.59 -0.88 -1.58
N GLU A 82 -23.84 -0.84 -1.12
CA GLU A 82 -24.80 0.20 -1.52
C GLU A 82 -24.52 1.59 -0.91
N GLY A 83 -23.73 1.64 0.18
CA GLY A 83 -23.37 2.88 0.86
C GLY A 83 -22.18 3.61 0.21
N THR A 84 -21.74 4.69 0.85
CA THR A 84 -20.55 5.44 0.38
C THR A 84 -19.27 4.87 0.99
N VAL A 85 -18.25 4.58 0.17
CA VAL A 85 -16.94 4.14 0.64
C VAL A 85 -15.90 5.22 0.35
N VAL A 86 -15.19 5.65 1.39
CA VAL A 86 -13.98 6.46 1.27
C VAL A 86 -12.83 5.64 1.83
N ALA A 87 -11.92 5.22 0.96
CA ALA A 87 -10.77 4.41 1.32
C ALA A 87 -9.46 5.12 0.96
N ILE A 88 -8.51 5.10 1.88
CA ILE A 88 -7.11 5.45 1.63
C ILE A 88 -6.38 4.14 1.35
N THR A 89 -5.74 4.03 0.18
CA THR A 89 -4.90 2.88 -0.11
C THR A 89 -3.77 3.20 -1.10
N HIS A 90 -2.66 2.48 -0.96
CA HIS A 90 -1.59 2.40 -1.95
C HIS A 90 -1.75 1.24 -2.96
N ASP A 91 -2.80 0.41 -2.83
CA ASP A 91 -3.03 -0.71 -3.74
C ASP A 91 -3.66 -0.23 -5.06
N ARG A 92 -2.89 -0.33 -6.14
CA ARG A 92 -3.30 0.10 -7.48
C ARG A 92 -4.43 -0.75 -8.05
N TYR A 93 -4.45 -2.05 -7.76
CA TYR A 93 -5.50 -2.94 -8.27
C TYR A 93 -6.82 -2.65 -7.57
N PHE A 94 -6.77 -2.43 -6.26
CA PHE A 94 -7.94 -2.03 -5.49
C PHE A 94 -8.55 -0.73 -6.03
N LEU A 95 -7.72 0.31 -6.26
CA LEU A 95 -8.19 1.58 -6.79
C LEU A 95 -8.71 1.45 -8.23
N ASP A 96 -8.19 0.53 -9.03
CA ASP A 96 -8.65 0.33 -10.41
C ASP A 96 -9.99 -0.42 -10.49
N ASN A 97 -10.21 -1.38 -9.58
CA ASN A 97 -11.38 -2.25 -9.56
C ASN A 97 -12.58 -1.67 -8.78
N VAL A 98 -12.32 -0.91 -7.71
CA VAL A 98 -13.36 -0.46 -6.77
C VAL A 98 -13.65 1.04 -6.89
N ALA A 99 -12.63 1.87 -7.17
CA ALA A 99 -12.82 3.30 -7.12
C ALA A 99 -13.47 3.85 -8.40
N GLY A 100 -14.63 4.51 -8.25
CA GLY A 100 -15.21 5.34 -9.31
C GLY A 100 -14.68 6.79 -9.30
N TRP A 101 -14.06 7.20 -8.21
CA TRP A 101 -13.52 8.54 -8.01
C TRP A 101 -12.18 8.45 -7.27
N ILE A 102 -11.20 9.24 -7.71
CA ILE A 102 -9.90 9.41 -7.04
C ILE A 102 -9.86 10.81 -6.45
N LEU A 103 -9.60 10.91 -5.14
CA LEU A 103 -9.32 12.18 -4.48
C LEU A 103 -7.81 12.29 -4.24
N GLU A 104 -7.13 13.06 -5.08
CA GLU A 104 -5.72 13.35 -4.89
C GLU A 104 -5.55 14.49 -3.88
N LEU A 105 -4.72 14.29 -2.86
CA LEU A 105 -4.29 15.35 -1.96
C LEU A 105 -2.89 15.81 -2.40
N ASP A 106 -2.80 17.00 -2.99
CA ASP A 106 -1.53 17.63 -3.36
C ASP A 106 -1.46 19.04 -2.77
N ARG A 107 -0.33 19.38 -2.13
CA ARG A 107 -0.07 20.70 -1.51
C ARG A 107 -1.17 21.21 -0.55
N GLY A 108 -1.91 20.30 0.08
CA GLY A 108 -3.02 20.62 0.99
C GLY A 108 -4.34 20.93 0.30
N GLU A 109 -4.41 20.79 -1.03
CA GLU A 109 -5.63 20.88 -1.84
C GLU A 109 -6.10 19.48 -2.25
N GLY A 110 -7.42 19.29 -2.28
CA GLY A 110 -8.05 18.05 -2.74
C GLY A 110 -8.53 18.19 -4.18
N ILE A 111 -7.98 17.39 -5.08
CA ILE A 111 -8.30 17.39 -6.50
C ILE A 111 -9.11 16.11 -6.81
N PRO A 112 -10.45 16.21 -6.90
CA PRO A 112 -11.26 15.06 -7.27
C PRO A 112 -11.13 14.77 -8.77
N TRP A 113 -11.06 13.49 -9.10
CA TRP A 113 -11.07 12.97 -10.46
C TRP A 113 -12.12 11.87 -10.57
N GLU A 114 -12.99 11.97 -11.56
CA GLU A 114 -13.97 10.93 -11.88
C GLU A 114 -13.30 9.90 -12.80
N GLY A 115 -13.15 8.68 -12.31
CA GLY A 115 -12.42 7.62 -12.99
C GLY A 115 -11.61 6.77 -12.02
N ASN A 116 -10.99 5.74 -12.59
CA ASN A 116 -10.15 4.78 -11.86
C ASN A 116 -8.70 5.27 -11.73
N TYR A 117 -7.86 4.51 -11.03
CA TYR A 117 -6.45 4.83 -10.82
C TYR A 117 -5.67 5.01 -12.12
N SER A 118 -5.87 4.14 -13.11
CA SER A 118 -5.14 4.19 -14.37
C SER A 118 -5.40 5.50 -15.13
N SER A 119 -6.68 5.89 -15.23
CA SER A 119 -7.07 7.16 -15.89
C SER A 119 -6.55 8.40 -15.14
N TRP A 120 -6.57 8.36 -13.81
CA TRP A 120 -6.00 9.43 -12.98
C TRP A 120 -4.49 9.56 -13.18
N LEU A 121 -3.78 8.43 -13.27
CA LEU A 121 -2.33 8.43 -13.46
C LEU A 121 -1.94 9.08 -14.80
N GLU A 122 -2.65 8.75 -15.88
CA GLU A 122 -2.44 9.38 -17.19
C GLU A 122 -2.72 10.89 -17.17
N GLN A 123 -3.81 11.29 -16.51
CA GLN A 123 -4.15 12.71 -16.35
C GLN A 123 -3.10 13.45 -15.52
N LYS A 124 -2.62 12.85 -14.44
CA LYS A 124 -1.58 13.40 -13.57
C LYS A 124 -0.26 13.60 -14.32
N ASP A 125 0.16 12.61 -15.12
CA ASP A 125 1.38 12.71 -15.93
C ASP A 125 1.30 13.88 -16.93
N GLN A 126 0.17 14.00 -17.64
CA GLN A 126 -0.08 15.12 -18.55
C GLN A 126 -0.06 16.48 -17.83
N ARG A 127 -0.68 16.57 -16.65
CA ARG A 127 -0.69 17.80 -15.82
C ARG A 127 0.70 18.17 -15.38
N LEU A 128 1.48 17.22 -14.87
CA LEU A 128 2.86 17.44 -14.43
C LEU A 128 3.77 17.87 -15.59
N ALA A 129 3.62 17.25 -16.77
CA ALA A 129 4.34 17.65 -17.97
C ALA A 129 4.00 19.08 -18.39
N GLN A 130 2.72 19.46 -18.32
CA GLN A 130 2.27 20.81 -18.63
C GLN A 130 2.80 21.83 -17.63
N GLU A 131 2.72 21.54 -16.33
CA GLU A 131 3.28 22.38 -15.25
C GLU A 131 4.80 22.57 -15.41
N ALA A 132 5.54 21.50 -15.65
CA ALA A 132 6.98 21.54 -15.86
C ALA A 132 7.34 22.42 -17.07
N SER A 133 6.58 22.32 -18.17
CA SER A 133 6.80 23.15 -19.35
C SER A 133 6.52 24.64 -19.08
N GLN A 134 5.47 24.96 -18.33
CA GLN A 134 5.11 26.33 -17.97
C GLN A 134 6.14 26.95 -17.01
N GLU A 135 6.61 26.18 -16.03
CA GLU A 135 7.66 26.62 -15.12
C GLU A 135 8.98 26.84 -15.83
N ALA A 136 9.38 25.93 -16.74
CA ALA A 136 10.58 26.11 -17.55
C ALA A 136 10.50 27.37 -18.42
N ALA A 137 9.34 27.62 -19.06
CA ALA A 137 9.11 28.84 -19.83
C ALA A 137 9.15 30.11 -18.95
N ARG A 138 8.52 30.07 -17.77
CA ARG A 138 8.53 31.16 -16.79
C ARG A 138 9.94 31.44 -16.30
N ARG A 139 10.70 30.41 -15.94
CA ARG A 139 12.10 30.52 -15.50
C ARG A 139 12.97 31.14 -16.59
N LYS A 140 12.85 30.68 -17.84
CA LYS A 140 13.60 31.24 -18.98
C LYS A 140 13.27 32.71 -19.24
N SER A 141 12.02 33.13 -19.01
CA SER A 141 11.62 34.54 -19.13
C SER A 141 12.25 35.41 -18.03
N ILE A 142 12.29 34.90 -16.79
CA ILE A 142 12.92 35.56 -15.65
C ILE A 142 14.43 35.66 -15.86
N GLU A 143 15.08 34.60 -16.36
CA GLU A 143 16.52 34.60 -16.67
C GLU A 143 16.88 35.65 -17.74
N LYS A 144 16.09 35.75 -18.82
CA LYS A 144 16.27 36.80 -19.84
C LYS A 144 16.07 38.21 -19.28
N GLU A 145 15.07 38.41 -18.41
CA GLU A 145 14.85 39.71 -17.78
C GLU A 145 15.98 40.06 -16.80
N LEU A 146 16.51 39.08 -16.05
CA LEU A 146 17.67 39.24 -15.18
C LEU A 146 18.94 39.58 -15.96
N GLU A 147 19.15 38.93 -17.11
CA GLU A 147 20.29 39.23 -17.99
C GLU A 147 20.21 40.65 -18.54
N TRP A 148 19.02 41.10 -18.95
CA TRP A 148 18.78 42.49 -19.35
C TRP A 148 19.05 43.49 -18.20
N VAL A 149 18.59 43.18 -16.97
CA VAL A 149 18.88 44.01 -15.78
C VAL A 149 20.37 44.07 -15.47
N ARG A 150 21.11 42.95 -15.65
CA ARG A 150 22.56 42.87 -15.44
C ARG A 150 23.34 43.62 -16.53
N GLN A 151 22.86 43.65 -17.77
CA GLN A 151 23.51 44.32 -18.90
C GLN A 151 23.32 45.85 -18.91
N GLY A 152 22.37 46.40 -18.16
CA GLY A 152 22.45 47.80 -17.73
C GLY A 152 21.13 48.50 -17.40
N ALA A 153 21.06 49.12 -16.22
CA ALA A 153 20.63 50.51 -16.06
C ALA A 153 20.93 51.05 -14.65
N LYS A 154 21.89 51.98 -14.57
CA LYS A 154 21.94 53.03 -13.54
C LYS A 154 20.62 53.82 -13.61
N GLY A 155 19.64 53.49 -12.78
CA GLY A 155 18.46 54.32 -12.54
C GLY A 155 17.12 53.59 -12.60
N ARG A 156 16.63 53.16 -11.42
CA ARG A 156 15.21 53.17 -10.97
C ARG A 156 15.07 52.34 -9.69
N GLN A 157 15.21 53.00 -8.55
CA GLN A 157 15.22 52.44 -7.19
C GLN A 157 13.85 51.93 -6.68
N SER A 158 12.74 52.13 -7.39
CA SER A 158 11.39 51.78 -6.90
C SER A 158 10.82 50.45 -7.40
N LYS A 159 11.31 49.88 -8.52
CA LYS A 159 10.80 48.61 -9.10
C LYS A 159 11.57 47.35 -8.66
N GLY A 160 12.72 47.50 -7.98
CA GLY A 160 13.55 46.38 -7.52
C GLY A 160 12.97 45.62 -6.32
N LYS A 161 12.34 46.33 -5.38
CA LYS A 161 11.86 45.74 -4.10
C LYS A 161 10.67 44.80 -4.29
N ALA A 162 9.69 45.17 -5.12
CA ALA A 162 8.53 44.33 -5.46
C ALA A 162 8.90 43.08 -6.28
N ARG A 163 10.05 43.11 -6.99
CA ARG A 163 10.55 41.99 -7.80
C ARG A 163 11.38 41.01 -6.99
N LEU A 164 12.16 41.49 -6.02
CA LEU A 164 12.86 40.63 -5.05
C LEU A 164 11.88 39.87 -4.15
N ALA A 165 10.80 40.51 -3.68
CA ALA A 165 9.76 39.83 -2.89
C ALA A 165 9.08 38.68 -3.66
N ARG A 166 8.78 38.89 -4.95
CA ARG A 166 8.24 37.82 -5.82
C ARG A 166 9.22 36.66 -6.04
N PHE A 167 10.53 36.91 -5.97
CA PHE A 167 11.55 35.87 -6.11
C PHE A 167 11.63 34.99 -4.86
N GLU A 168 11.54 35.59 -3.67
CA GLU A 168 11.50 34.83 -2.41
C GLU A 168 10.23 33.97 -2.29
N GLU A 169 9.06 34.48 -2.72
CA GLU A 169 7.82 33.69 -2.78
C GLU A 169 7.91 32.51 -3.77
N LEU A 170 8.56 32.70 -4.92
CA LEU A 170 8.72 31.65 -5.94
C LEU A 170 9.68 30.53 -5.50
N ASN A 171 10.80 30.87 -4.83
CA ASN A 171 11.74 29.87 -4.32
C ASN A 171 11.14 29.00 -3.20
N ASN A 172 10.22 29.55 -2.40
CA ASN A 172 9.58 28.77 -1.34
C ASN A 172 8.60 27.71 -1.89
N THR A 173 8.12 27.89 -3.12
CA THR A 173 7.20 26.96 -3.80
C THR A 173 7.95 25.77 -4.42
N GLU A 174 9.23 25.93 -4.82
CA GLU A 174 10.06 24.86 -5.40
C GLU A 174 10.38 23.71 -4.42
N TYR A 175 10.32 23.94 -3.10
CA TYR A 175 10.72 22.94 -2.11
C TYR A 175 9.78 21.72 -2.03
N GLN A 176 8.52 21.85 -2.47
CA GLN A 176 7.53 20.76 -2.44
C GLN A 176 7.69 19.74 -3.59
N LYS A 177 8.44 20.07 -4.65
CA LYS A 177 8.53 19.24 -5.88
C LYS A 177 9.53 18.08 -5.85
N ARG A 178 10.30 17.90 -4.77
CA ARG A 178 11.47 16.99 -4.77
C ARG A 178 11.23 15.57 -4.26
N ASN A 179 10.00 15.17 -3.94
CA ASN A 179 9.77 13.85 -3.34
C ASN A 179 9.65 12.68 -4.35
N GLU A 180 9.61 12.94 -5.66
CA GLU A 180 9.29 11.90 -6.67
C GLU A 180 10.50 11.08 -7.16
N THR A 181 11.75 11.50 -6.91
CA THR A 181 12.95 10.83 -7.44
C THR A 181 13.79 10.09 -6.40
N ASN A 182 13.18 9.57 -5.33
CA ASN A 182 13.88 8.71 -4.40
C ASN A 182 14.02 7.30 -4.99
N GLU A 183 14.96 7.12 -5.91
CA GLU A 183 15.39 5.78 -6.33
C GLU A 183 15.93 5.04 -5.09
N LEU A 184 15.28 3.94 -4.71
CA LEU A 184 15.73 3.09 -3.62
C LEU A 184 16.97 2.30 -4.09
N PHE A 185 18.14 2.68 -3.62
CA PHE A 185 19.38 1.97 -3.90
C PHE A 185 19.57 0.79 -2.95
N ILE A 186 19.64 -0.43 -3.48
CA ILE A 186 20.04 -1.63 -2.74
C ILE A 186 21.54 -1.86 -3.01
N PRO A 187 22.41 -1.84 -1.98
CA PRO A 187 23.83 -2.05 -2.17
C PRO A 187 24.12 -3.45 -2.75
N PRO A 188 25.01 -3.57 -3.74
CA PRO A 188 25.40 -4.88 -4.24
C PRO A 188 26.09 -5.69 -3.14
N GLY A 189 25.62 -6.92 -2.92
CA GLY A 189 26.18 -7.83 -1.91
C GLY A 189 27.57 -8.36 -2.28
N ALA A 190 28.20 -9.07 -1.34
CA ALA A 190 29.44 -9.81 -1.59
C ALA A 190 29.26 -10.86 -2.69
N ARG A 191 30.36 -11.33 -3.30
CA ARG A 191 30.29 -12.38 -4.34
C ARG A 191 29.71 -13.66 -3.74
N LEU A 192 28.57 -14.12 -4.29
CA LEU A 192 27.95 -15.40 -3.92
C LEU A 192 28.55 -16.56 -4.72
N GLY A 193 28.69 -17.73 -4.07
CA GLY A 193 28.97 -19.00 -4.73
C GLY A 193 27.78 -19.49 -5.56
N ASP A 194 27.95 -20.57 -6.35
CA ASP A 194 26.90 -21.06 -7.28
C ASP A 194 25.64 -21.58 -6.57
N LYS A 195 25.80 -22.19 -5.38
CA LYS A 195 24.71 -22.59 -4.49
C LYS A 195 24.59 -21.61 -3.34
N VAL A 196 23.42 -20.97 -3.19
CA VAL A 196 23.18 -19.95 -2.14
C VAL A 196 22.35 -20.53 -1.00
N VAL A 197 21.28 -21.25 -1.33
CA VAL A 197 20.40 -21.92 -0.36
C VAL A 197 20.08 -23.31 -0.87
N GLU A 198 20.19 -24.31 -0.01
CA GLU A 198 19.75 -25.67 -0.27
C GLU A 198 18.88 -26.14 0.90
N VAL A 199 17.63 -26.44 0.60
CA VAL A 199 16.63 -26.92 1.57
C VAL A 199 16.26 -28.34 1.17
N THR A 200 16.35 -29.28 2.11
CA THR A 200 16.06 -30.69 1.86
C THR A 200 15.10 -31.25 2.91
N ASN A 201 13.99 -31.81 2.45
CA ASN A 201 12.94 -32.50 3.21
C ASN A 201 12.52 -31.72 4.46
N LEU A 202 12.40 -30.40 4.33
CA LEU A 202 12.16 -29.50 5.44
C LEU A 202 10.74 -29.71 5.98
N ARG A 203 10.64 -29.91 7.29
CA ARG A 203 9.38 -30.01 8.02
C ARG A 203 9.36 -29.07 9.22
N LYS A 204 8.25 -28.36 9.39
CA LYS A 204 8.01 -27.50 10.55
C LYS A 204 6.53 -27.43 10.94
N SER A 205 6.27 -27.56 12.23
CA SER A 205 4.96 -27.46 12.86
C SER A 205 5.00 -26.51 14.07
N TYR A 206 3.85 -25.97 14.45
CA TYR A 206 3.64 -25.32 15.74
C TYR A 206 2.41 -25.93 16.41
N GLY A 207 2.61 -26.57 17.56
CA GLY A 207 1.57 -27.39 18.19
C GLY A 207 1.06 -28.44 17.20
N ASP A 208 -0.25 -28.49 17.01
CA ASP A 208 -0.90 -29.45 16.10
C ASP A 208 -0.98 -28.96 14.64
N ARG A 209 -0.53 -27.74 14.36
CA ARG A 209 -0.60 -27.14 13.02
C ARG A 209 0.69 -27.36 12.24
N LEU A 210 0.62 -28.21 11.21
CA LEU A 210 1.67 -28.39 10.22
C LEU A 210 1.79 -27.14 9.33
N LEU A 211 2.97 -26.52 9.26
CA LEU A 211 3.21 -25.35 8.43
C LEU A 211 3.96 -25.68 7.15
N ILE A 212 4.98 -26.53 7.25
CA ILE A 212 5.83 -26.93 6.14
C ILE A 212 6.00 -28.44 6.23
N ASP A 213 5.80 -29.13 5.12
CA ASP A 213 5.97 -30.57 5.00
C ASP A 213 6.74 -30.94 3.74
N ASP A 214 7.76 -31.78 3.90
CA ASP A 214 8.63 -32.31 2.84
C ASP A 214 9.09 -31.28 1.77
N LEU A 215 9.45 -30.07 2.21
CA LEU A 215 9.85 -29.00 1.29
C LEU A 215 11.31 -29.17 0.89
N THR A 216 11.56 -29.34 -0.41
CA THR A 216 12.90 -29.45 -1.00
C THR A 216 13.06 -28.48 -2.16
N PHE A 217 14.05 -27.58 -2.09
CA PHE A 217 14.40 -26.67 -3.18
C PHE A 217 15.84 -26.17 -3.06
N SER A 218 16.40 -25.68 -4.17
CA SER A 218 17.69 -25.01 -4.21
C SER A 218 17.58 -23.65 -4.88
N VAL A 219 18.32 -22.67 -4.37
CA VAL A 219 18.35 -21.30 -4.89
C VAL A 219 19.74 -21.03 -5.45
N PRO A 220 19.88 -20.87 -6.78
CA PRO A 220 21.15 -20.54 -7.40
C PRO A 220 21.50 -19.05 -7.23
N LYS A 221 22.77 -18.70 -7.48
CA LYS A 221 23.21 -17.29 -7.44
C LYS A 221 22.40 -16.41 -8.39
N GLY A 222 22.03 -15.22 -7.91
CA GLY A 222 21.29 -14.23 -8.69
C GLY A 222 19.80 -14.53 -8.89
N ALA A 223 19.28 -15.64 -8.34
CA ALA A 223 17.85 -15.92 -8.39
C ALA A 223 17.04 -14.94 -7.53
N ILE A 224 15.91 -14.47 -8.08
CA ILE A 224 14.89 -13.72 -7.34
C ILE A 224 13.72 -14.68 -7.13
N VAL A 225 13.47 -15.04 -5.87
CA VAL A 225 12.42 -16.02 -5.51
C VAL A 225 11.28 -15.29 -4.82
N GLY A 226 10.12 -15.22 -5.48
CA GLY A 226 8.89 -14.74 -4.87
C GLY A 226 8.23 -15.83 -4.04
N ILE A 227 8.02 -15.58 -2.74
CA ILE A 227 7.31 -16.50 -1.85
C ILE A 227 5.87 -16.00 -1.67
N ILE A 228 4.91 -16.76 -2.19
CA ILE A 228 3.49 -16.44 -2.12
C ILE A 228 2.76 -17.44 -1.22
N GLY A 229 1.59 -17.04 -0.73
CA GLY A 229 0.71 -17.89 0.07
C GLY A 229 -0.07 -17.08 1.09
N PRO A 230 -1.09 -17.67 1.71
CA PRO A 230 -1.96 -16.96 2.62
C PRO A 230 -1.27 -16.57 3.94
N ASN A 231 -1.92 -15.69 4.69
CA ASN A 231 -1.44 -15.33 6.01
C ASN A 231 -1.45 -16.54 6.95
N GLY A 232 -0.39 -16.70 7.75
CA GLY A 232 -0.21 -17.86 8.61
C GLY A 232 0.27 -19.14 7.92
N ALA A 233 0.56 -19.12 6.61
CA ALA A 233 1.08 -20.28 5.87
C ALA A 233 2.56 -20.65 6.18
N GLY A 234 3.21 -19.99 7.14
CA GLY A 234 4.60 -20.29 7.50
C GLY A 234 5.70 -19.54 6.72
N LYS A 235 5.36 -18.57 5.87
CA LYS A 235 6.35 -17.76 5.10
C LYS A 235 7.42 -17.11 5.99
N SER A 236 7.00 -16.40 7.03
CA SER A 236 7.92 -15.77 8.00
C SER A 236 8.66 -16.81 8.85
N THR A 237 8.07 -17.99 9.07
CA THR A 237 8.74 -19.11 9.75
C THR A 237 9.89 -19.65 8.90
N LEU A 238 9.73 -19.76 7.58
CA LEU A 238 10.83 -20.12 6.68
C LEU A 238 12.01 -19.14 6.80
N PHE A 239 11.75 -17.83 6.79
CA PHE A 239 12.80 -16.81 6.99
C PHE A 239 13.47 -16.89 8.37
N ARG A 240 12.71 -17.17 9.44
CA ARG A 240 13.27 -17.37 10.78
C ARG A 240 14.17 -18.60 10.85
N MET A 241 13.82 -19.69 10.15
CA MET A 241 14.69 -20.86 10.05
C MET A 241 15.94 -20.59 9.20
N MET A 242 15.81 -19.91 8.07
CA MET A 242 16.96 -19.51 7.24
C MET A 242 17.92 -18.57 7.97
N SER A 243 17.41 -17.67 8.81
CA SER A 243 18.24 -16.76 9.62
C SER A 243 18.76 -17.39 10.93
N GLY A 244 18.48 -18.66 11.18
CA GLY A 244 18.93 -19.38 12.38
C GLY A 244 18.22 -19.01 13.68
N GLN A 245 17.15 -18.22 13.62
CA GLN A 245 16.34 -17.84 14.79
C GLN A 245 15.45 -19.00 15.27
N GLU A 246 15.10 -19.92 14.35
CA GLU A 246 14.33 -21.12 14.65
C GLU A 246 14.97 -22.35 14.01
N GLN A 247 14.73 -23.51 14.62
CA GLN A 247 15.19 -24.79 14.07
C GLN A 247 14.05 -25.54 13.38
N PRO A 248 14.35 -26.26 12.28
CA PRO A 248 13.40 -27.17 11.67
C PRO A 248 13.10 -28.35 12.61
N ASP A 249 11.90 -28.91 12.49
CA ASP A 249 11.58 -30.13 13.24
C ASP A 249 12.17 -31.37 12.55
N SER A 250 12.29 -31.32 11.21
CA SER A 250 13.00 -32.30 10.40
C SER A 250 13.53 -31.67 9.11
N GLY A 251 14.46 -32.35 8.44
CA GLY A 251 15.15 -31.85 7.25
C GLY A 251 16.31 -30.90 7.57
N SER A 252 16.86 -30.26 6.55
CA SER A 252 17.99 -29.35 6.68
C SER A 252 17.87 -28.12 5.78
N ILE A 253 18.44 -27.01 6.26
CA ILE A 253 18.63 -25.77 5.51
C ILE A 253 20.13 -25.47 5.53
N THR A 254 20.75 -25.42 4.35
CA THR A 254 22.16 -25.11 4.17
C THR A 254 22.28 -23.79 3.42
N LEU A 255 23.04 -22.85 3.98
CA LEU A 255 23.40 -21.58 3.34
C LEU A 255 24.85 -21.67 2.83
N GLY A 256 25.09 -21.18 1.62
CA GLY A 256 26.40 -21.17 0.96
C GLY A 256 27.28 -19.97 1.27
#